data_AF-A0A072TPI4-F1
#
_entry.id   AF-A0A072TPI4-F1
#
_cell.length_a   1.000
_cell.length_b   1.000
_cell.length_c   1.000
_cell.angle_alpha   90.00
_cell.angle_beta   90.00
_cell.angle_gamma   90.00
#
_symmetry.space_group_name_H-M   'P 1'
#
loop_
_entity.id
_entity.type
_entity.pdbx_description
1 polymer ?
#
loop_
_entity_poly.entity_id
_entity_poly.type
_entity_poly.pdbx_seq_one_letter_code
_entity_poly.pdbx_strand_id
1 'polypeptide(L)'
;MLAYILLCCSFSSFFLLIPPWFAGNVLQSAFWYGLVVHFRIYPIIYSIPIILVLDPNFFPSGQKPVLRNWSTFQKERPEDRNGLFTPLNFLKSLFTWNRMMFGLVSGLVFLVCTGLFYCLYGWEFLHEALLYHLTRTDPRHNFSIYFYHIYLHYGNDISVVEKLVSFLPQFFVQLVLIFSFARDLPFCLFVQTVSFVAFNKVITAQYFVWFFCLLPLILPWSKMKLKWGGLSCILLWIGAQTHWLLWGYLLEFKGKNVFLQLWAAGLLFLAANIFILVMIICQHNCSSVFKALENTDPKHITKLE
;
A
#
# COMPACT_ATOMS: atom_id res chain seq x y z
N MET A 1 -5.66 2.19 -22.80
CA MET A 1 -5.75 1.28 -21.63
C MET A 1 -4.49 0.44 -21.45
N LEU A 2 -4.02 -0.31 -22.45
CA LEU A 2 -2.82 -1.17 -22.35
C LEU A 2 -1.52 -0.42 -22.00
N ALA A 3 -1.27 0.73 -22.63
CA ALA A 3 -0.11 1.57 -22.31
C ALA A 3 -0.14 2.11 -20.87
N TYR A 4 -1.33 2.42 -20.36
CA TYR A 4 -1.53 2.88 -18.98
C TYR A 4 -1.32 1.75 -17.96
N ILE A 5 -1.74 0.52 -18.31
CA ILE A 5 -1.50 -0.70 -17.52
C ILE A 5 -0.01 -1.01 -17.45
N LEU A 6 0.70 -0.92 -18.58
CA LEU A 6 2.15 -1.10 -18.65
C LEU A 6 2.89 -0.03 -17.84
N LEU A 7 2.44 1.23 -17.87
CA LEU A 7 3.00 2.31 -17.06
C LEU A 7 2.73 2.10 -15.56
N CYS A 8 1.51 1.69 -15.18
CA CYS A 8 1.12 1.32 -13.82
C CYS A 8 2.01 0.21 -13.26
N CYS A 9 2.16 -0.88 -14.01
CA CYS A 9 3.01 -1.99 -13.57
C CYS A 9 4.48 -1.59 -13.59
N SER A 10 4.96 -0.81 -14.57
CA SER A 10 6.36 -0.33 -14.57
C SER A 10 6.68 0.54 -13.34
N PHE A 11 5.77 1.43 -12.94
CA PHE A 11 5.92 2.23 -11.72
C PHE A 11 5.78 1.41 -10.43
N SER A 12 4.86 0.45 -10.39
CA SER A 12 4.70 -0.45 -9.22
C SER A 12 5.89 -1.41 -9.09
N SER A 13 6.45 -1.86 -10.21
CA SER A 13 7.69 -2.64 -10.27
C SER A 13 8.92 -1.81 -9.90
N PHE A 14 8.92 -0.51 -10.21
CA PHE A 14 9.96 0.42 -9.79
C PHE A 14 10.07 0.51 -8.26
N PHE A 15 8.94 0.48 -7.52
CA PHE A 15 8.94 0.42 -6.05
C PHE A 15 9.68 -0.80 -5.46
N LEU A 16 9.73 -1.89 -6.21
CA LEU A 16 10.35 -3.16 -5.81
C LEU A 16 11.82 -3.24 -6.20
N LEU A 17 12.27 -2.31 -7.05
CA LEU A 17 13.67 -2.09 -7.34
C LEU A 17 14.31 -1.15 -6.30
N ILE A 18 13.53 -0.44 -5.47
CA ILE A 18 14.03 0.43 -4.40
C ILE A 18 14.72 -0.34 -3.24
N PRO A 19 14.28 -1.54 -2.79
CA PRO A 19 14.97 -2.30 -1.74
C PRO A 19 16.45 -2.62 -2.04
N PRO A 20 16.84 -3.04 -3.26
CA PRO A 20 18.24 -3.07 -3.67
C PRO A 20 18.96 -1.70 -3.66
N TRP A 21 18.23 -0.60 -3.86
CA TRP A 21 18.80 0.76 -3.84
C TRP A 21 19.00 1.27 -2.41
N PHE A 22 18.11 0.90 -1.49
CA PHE A 22 18.32 1.08 -0.04
C PHE A 22 19.59 0.39 0.42
N ALA A 23 20.01 -0.68 -0.26
CA ALA A 23 21.23 -1.42 0.04
C ALA A 23 22.54 -0.71 -0.37
N GLY A 24 22.48 0.36 -1.16
CA GLY A 24 23.67 1.07 -1.64
C GLY A 24 23.64 2.58 -1.42
N ASN A 25 22.47 3.21 -1.48
CA ASN A 25 22.36 4.67 -1.44
C ASN A 25 20.95 5.15 -1.05
N VAL A 26 20.70 5.39 0.25
CA VAL A 26 19.42 5.91 0.77
C VAL A 26 19.03 7.25 0.13
N LEU A 27 20.02 8.10 -0.18
CA LEU A 27 19.80 9.39 -0.83
C LEU A 27 19.20 9.23 -2.23
N GLN A 28 19.73 8.31 -3.01
CA GLN A 28 19.22 8.03 -4.35
C GLN A 28 17.81 7.44 -4.30
N SER A 29 17.54 6.52 -3.36
CA SER A 29 16.20 5.99 -3.13
C SER A 29 15.20 7.08 -2.73
N ALA A 30 15.60 8.02 -1.87
CA ALA A 30 14.77 9.14 -1.45
C ALA A 30 14.40 10.06 -2.62
N PHE A 31 15.38 10.37 -3.47
CA PHE A 31 15.18 11.19 -4.67
C PHE A 31 14.14 10.57 -5.61
N TRP A 32 14.33 9.29 -5.97
CA TRP A 32 13.41 8.60 -6.86
C TRP A 32 12.03 8.40 -6.24
N TYR A 33 11.95 8.13 -4.92
CA TYR A 33 10.67 8.04 -4.23
C TYR A 33 9.89 9.35 -4.32
N GLY A 34 10.52 10.49 -4.03
CA GLY A 34 9.89 11.81 -4.14
C GLY A 34 9.38 12.13 -5.55
N LEU A 35 10.18 11.79 -6.57
CA LEU A 35 9.81 11.94 -7.97
C LEU A 35 8.59 11.07 -8.34
N VAL A 36 8.56 9.82 -7.88
CA VAL A 36 7.42 8.93 -8.13
C VAL A 36 6.14 9.44 -7.48
N VAL A 37 6.20 9.89 -6.23
CA VAL A 37 5.04 10.45 -5.51
C VAL A 37 4.53 11.73 -6.19
N HIS A 38 5.42 12.52 -6.78
CA HIS A 38 5.03 13.70 -7.56
C HIS A 38 4.24 13.31 -8.83
N PHE A 39 4.72 12.33 -9.61
CA PHE A 39 4.01 11.91 -10.82
C PHE A 39 2.71 11.16 -10.54
N ARG A 40 2.64 10.47 -9.40
CA ARG A 40 1.40 9.82 -8.93
C ARG A 40 1.35 9.92 -7.42
N ILE A 41 0.30 10.51 -6.88
CA ILE A 41 0.21 10.77 -5.45
C ILE A 41 0.03 9.49 -4.61
N TYR A 42 -0.66 8.46 -5.12
CA TYR A 42 -1.08 7.30 -4.34
C TYR A 42 0.03 6.49 -3.64
N PRO A 43 1.24 6.30 -4.23
CA PRO A 43 2.35 5.66 -3.54
C PRO A 43 2.85 6.37 -2.27
N ILE A 44 2.31 7.55 -1.94
CA ILE A 44 2.50 8.19 -0.63
C ILE A 44 2.13 7.25 0.54
N ILE A 45 1.18 6.31 0.34
CA ILE A 45 0.79 5.34 1.38
C ILE A 45 1.93 4.39 1.78
N TYR A 46 2.96 4.27 0.95
CA TYR A 46 4.14 3.43 1.20
C TYR A 46 5.26 4.15 1.96
N SER A 47 5.11 5.45 2.23
CA SER A 47 6.14 6.26 2.91
C SER A 47 6.50 5.69 4.30
N ILE A 48 5.49 5.44 5.13
CA ILE A 48 5.66 4.94 6.50
C ILE A 48 6.31 3.55 6.54
N PRO A 49 5.82 2.51 5.84
CA PRO A 49 6.46 1.19 5.91
C PRO A 49 7.89 1.21 5.35
N ILE A 50 8.17 2.02 4.32
CA ILE A 50 9.53 2.20 3.81
C ILE A 50 10.43 2.80 4.89
N ILE A 51 9.98 3.84 5.60
CA ILE A 51 10.71 4.46 6.70
C ILE A 51 10.96 3.45 7.83
N LEU A 52 9.98 2.63 8.18
CA LEU A 52 10.12 1.63 9.24
C LEU A 52 11.13 0.53 8.89
N VAL A 53 11.21 0.13 7.62
CA VAL A 53 12.19 -0.86 7.14
C VAL A 53 13.63 -0.35 7.21
N LEU A 54 13.85 0.97 7.09
CA LEU A 54 15.16 1.62 7.21
C LEU A 54 15.74 1.63 8.65
N ASP A 55 15.47 0.58 9.43
CA ASP A 55 16.01 0.41 10.78
C ASP A 55 17.54 0.24 10.74
N PRO A 56 18.29 0.90 11.64
CA PRO A 56 19.74 0.73 11.74
C PRO A 56 20.19 -0.71 11.93
N ASN A 57 19.36 -1.57 12.52
CA ASN A 57 19.66 -3.00 12.71
C ASN A 57 19.71 -3.79 11.39
N PHE A 58 19.03 -3.30 10.35
CA PHE A 58 19.06 -3.87 8.99
C PHE A 58 19.97 -3.07 8.05
N PHE A 59 20.16 -1.77 8.32
CA PHE A 59 20.98 -0.85 7.50
C PHE A 59 22.06 -0.13 8.35
N PRO A 60 23.11 -0.84 8.81
CA PRO A 60 24.24 -0.20 9.47
C PRO A 60 24.97 0.74 8.50
N SER A 61 25.36 1.91 9.00
CA SER A 61 26.00 2.94 8.19
C SER A 61 27.32 2.42 7.59
N GLY A 62 27.43 2.49 6.25
CA GLY A 62 28.63 2.08 5.51
C GLY A 62 28.71 0.60 5.11
N GLN A 63 27.72 -0.24 5.45
CA GLN A 63 27.67 -1.65 5.01
C GLN A 63 26.49 -1.90 4.07
N LYS A 64 26.70 -2.72 3.03
CA LYS A 64 25.61 -3.18 2.18
C LYS A 64 24.78 -4.21 2.97
N PRO A 65 23.46 -4.03 3.14
CA PRO A 65 22.61 -5.00 3.80
C PRO A 65 22.59 -6.29 2.99
N VAL A 66 22.62 -7.41 3.71
CA VAL A 66 22.56 -8.74 3.10
C VAL A 66 21.10 -9.07 2.84
N LEU A 67 20.74 -9.11 1.56
CA LEU A 67 19.45 -9.65 1.13
C LEU A 67 19.38 -11.10 1.60
N ARG A 68 18.26 -11.48 2.23
CA ARG A 68 18.04 -12.88 2.59
C ARG A 68 17.92 -13.68 1.29
N ASN A 69 18.70 -14.76 1.15
CA ASN A 69 18.62 -15.63 -0.02
C ASN A 69 17.17 -16.14 -0.18
N TRP A 70 16.54 -15.74 -1.28
CA TRP A 70 15.13 -16.03 -1.60
C TRP A 70 14.83 -17.53 -1.82
N SER A 71 15.87 -18.37 -1.97
CA SER A 71 15.74 -19.80 -2.28
C SER A 71 15.56 -20.71 -1.05
N THR A 72 15.81 -20.22 0.17
CA THR A 72 15.73 -21.04 1.38
C THR A 72 14.55 -20.62 2.24
N PHE A 73 13.51 -21.47 2.24
CA PHE A 73 12.33 -21.41 3.10
C PHE A 73 12.75 -21.63 4.57
N GLN A 74 13.48 -20.69 5.17
CA GLN A 74 13.88 -20.77 6.56
C GLN A 74 12.77 -20.18 7.44
N LYS A 75 12.08 -21.10 8.10
CA LYS A 75 11.04 -20.85 9.09
C LYS A 75 11.68 -20.38 10.39
N GLU A 76 12.18 -19.15 10.43
CA GLU A 76 12.59 -18.53 11.68
C GLU A 76 11.36 -17.86 12.32
N ARG A 77 11.05 -18.26 13.56
CA ARG A 77 10.15 -17.51 14.41
C ARG A 77 10.76 -16.12 14.60
N PRO A 78 9.96 -15.05 14.67
CA PRO A 78 10.49 -13.78 15.17
C PRO A 78 11.05 -14.08 16.55
N GLU A 79 12.36 -13.96 16.73
CA GLU A 79 12.93 -13.93 18.07
C GLU A 79 12.27 -12.78 18.79
N ASP A 80 11.45 -13.15 19.76
CA ASP A 80 10.75 -12.26 20.67
C ASP A 80 11.81 -11.65 21.59
N ARG A 81 12.58 -10.68 21.05
CA ARG A 81 13.25 -9.72 21.92
C ARG A 81 12.13 -8.94 22.57
N ASN A 82 11.78 -9.37 23.78
CA ASN A 82 10.99 -8.68 24.80
C ASN A 82 11.58 -7.30 25.15
N GLY A 83 11.75 -6.44 24.17
CA GLY A 83 11.94 -5.02 24.34
C GLY A 83 10.57 -4.41 24.49
N LEU A 84 10.14 -4.24 25.75
CA LEU A 84 8.94 -3.50 26.15
C LEU A 84 8.71 -2.34 25.16
N PHE A 85 7.66 -2.47 24.32
CA PHE A 85 7.32 -1.52 23.26
C PHE A 85 6.85 -0.21 23.90
N THR A 86 7.80 0.59 24.36
CA THR A 86 7.54 1.89 24.95
C THR A 86 7.39 2.87 23.79
N PRO A 87 6.31 3.66 23.72
CA PRO A 87 6.09 4.64 22.65
C PRO A 87 7.29 5.56 22.43
N LEU A 88 8.02 5.84 23.51
CA LEU A 88 9.24 6.64 23.51
C LEU A 88 10.41 5.98 22.76
N ASN A 89 10.61 4.66 22.91
CA ASN A 89 11.65 3.93 22.19
C ASN A 89 11.30 3.77 20.71
N PHE A 90 10.01 3.61 20.40
CA PHE A 90 9.53 3.64 19.03
C PHE A 90 9.75 5.01 18.38
N LEU A 91 9.37 6.10 19.07
CA LEU A 91 9.62 7.48 18.63
C LEU A 91 11.12 7.74 18.40
N LYS A 92 11.98 7.35 19.36
CA LYS A 92 13.44 7.45 19.18
C LYS A 92 13.94 6.65 17.97
N SER A 93 13.36 5.48 17.68
CA SER A 93 13.74 4.72 16.49
C SER A 93 13.36 5.43 15.18
N LEU A 94 12.26 6.22 15.16
CA LEU A 94 11.84 6.99 13.98
C LEU A 94 12.83 8.11 13.64
N PHE A 95 13.50 8.70 14.63
CA PHE A 95 14.46 9.80 14.46
C PHE A 95 15.89 9.34 14.10
N THR A 96 16.04 8.23 13.40
CA THR A 96 17.36 7.81 12.90
C THR A 96 17.76 8.61 11.66
N TRP A 97 19.06 8.84 11.48
CA TRP A 97 19.58 9.68 10.39
C TRP A 97 19.08 9.24 9.01
N ASN A 98 19.13 7.93 8.70
CA ASN A 98 18.67 7.41 7.41
C ASN A 98 17.17 7.63 7.17
N ARG A 99 16.34 7.52 8.21
CA ARG A 99 14.89 7.75 8.14
C ARG A 99 14.56 9.22 7.91
N MET A 100 15.20 10.10 8.68
CA MET A 100 15.06 11.55 8.53
C MET A 100 15.56 12.03 7.17
N MET A 101 16.74 11.56 6.75
CA MET A 101 17.31 11.86 5.44
C MET A 101 16.36 11.43 4.33
N PHE A 102 15.87 10.19 4.36
CA PHE A 102 14.91 9.70 3.37
C PHE A 102 13.64 10.56 3.31
N GLY A 103 13.03 10.85 4.45
CA GLY A 103 11.82 11.68 4.54
C GLY A 103 12.04 13.10 4.03
N LEU A 104 13.14 13.74 4.43
CA LEU A 104 13.45 15.13 4.06
C LEU A 104 13.76 15.26 2.57
N VAL A 105 14.59 14.39 2.00
CA VAL A 105 14.94 14.48 0.58
C VAL A 105 13.77 14.11 -0.32
N SER A 106 13.03 13.04 0.00
CA SER A 106 11.84 12.70 -0.80
C SER A 106 10.77 13.79 -0.72
N GLY A 107 10.54 14.36 0.47
CA GLY A 107 9.65 15.50 0.66
C GLY A 107 10.12 16.74 -0.09
N LEU A 108 11.40 17.06 -0.05
CA LEU A 108 11.97 18.20 -0.78
C LEU A 108 11.84 18.03 -2.29
N VAL A 109 12.16 16.85 -2.84
CA VAL A 109 11.99 16.58 -4.28
C VAL A 109 10.54 16.73 -4.68
N PHE A 110 9.60 16.15 -3.91
CA PHE A 110 8.18 16.31 -4.15
C PHE A 110 7.74 17.79 -4.15
N LEU A 111 8.16 18.58 -3.16
CA LEU A 111 7.81 19.99 -3.04
C LEU A 111 8.42 20.84 -4.14
N VAL A 112 9.69 20.61 -4.49
CA VAL A 112 10.38 21.32 -5.59
C VAL A 112 9.70 21.03 -6.92
N CYS A 113 9.45 19.76 -7.24
CA CYS A 113 8.75 19.41 -8.48
C CYS A 113 7.32 19.99 -8.51
N THR A 114 6.59 19.92 -7.39
CA THR A 114 5.24 20.50 -7.28
C THR A 114 5.27 22.02 -7.44
N GLY A 115 6.25 22.70 -6.83
CA GLY A 115 6.45 24.14 -6.98
C GLY A 115 6.81 24.54 -8.40
N LEU A 116 7.70 23.80 -9.06
CA LEU A 116 8.05 24.01 -10.47
C LEU A 116 6.82 23.91 -11.38
N PHE A 117 6.00 22.85 -11.23
CA PHE A 117 4.80 22.68 -12.03
C PHE A 117 3.70 23.69 -11.68
N TYR A 118 3.62 24.12 -10.42
CA TYR A 118 2.75 25.23 -10.03
C TYR A 118 3.18 26.54 -10.71
N CYS A 119 4.48 26.82 -10.83
CA CYS A 119 4.95 28.00 -11.56
C CYS A 119 4.63 27.93 -13.07
N LEU A 120 4.60 26.73 -13.66
CA LEU A 120 4.31 26.53 -15.09
C LEU A 120 2.80 26.55 -15.41
N TYR A 121 1.98 25.95 -14.56
CA TYR A 121 0.57 25.64 -14.84
C TYR A 121 -0.42 26.26 -13.83
N GLY A 122 0.08 26.91 -12.78
CA GLY A 122 -0.74 27.61 -11.80
C GLY A 122 -1.64 26.71 -10.95
N TRP A 123 -2.79 27.27 -10.56
CA TRP A 123 -3.74 26.63 -9.65
C TRP A 123 -4.40 25.38 -10.23
N GLU A 124 -4.61 25.33 -11.55
CA GLU A 124 -5.22 24.18 -12.23
C GLU A 124 -4.41 22.90 -11.99
N PHE A 125 -3.08 22.97 -12.11
CA PHE A 125 -2.20 21.85 -11.80
C PHE A 125 -2.35 21.41 -10.34
N LEU A 126 -2.27 22.35 -9.38
CA LEU A 126 -2.35 22.01 -7.96
C LEU A 126 -3.70 21.39 -7.61
N HIS A 127 -4.78 21.91 -8.19
CA HIS A 127 -6.11 21.37 -8.00
C HIS A 127 -6.22 19.95 -8.57
N GLU A 128 -5.96 19.77 -9.86
CA GLU A 128 -6.17 18.49 -10.54
C GLU A 128 -5.19 17.39 -10.10
N ALA A 129 -3.91 17.74 -9.87
CA ALA A 129 -2.89 16.77 -9.53
C ALA A 129 -2.92 16.33 -8.06
N LEU A 130 -3.37 17.20 -7.14
CA LEU A 130 -3.29 16.95 -5.69
C LEU A 130 -4.64 17.12 -4.98
N LEU A 131 -5.22 18.32 -5.00
CA LEU A 131 -6.37 18.64 -4.13
C LEU A 131 -7.65 17.90 -4.55
N TYR A 132 -7.85 17.71 -5.85
CA TYR A 132 -8.99 17.00 -6.41
C TYR A 132 -9.07 15.57 -5.87
N HIS A 133 -7.94 14.89 -5.64
CA HIS A 133 -7.93 13.54 -5.09
C HIS A 133 -8.44 13.45 -3.64
N LEU A 134 -8.30 14.52 -2.86
CA LEU A 134 -8.83 14.59 -1.49
C LEU A 134 -10.34 14.86 -1.48
N THR A 135 -10.81 15.71 -2.37
CA THR A 135 -12.23 16.12 -2.42
C THR A 135 -13.08 15.27 -3.35
N ARG A 136 -12.48 14.45 -4.22
CA ARG A 136 -13.17 13.67 -5.26
C ARG A 136 -14.37 12.90 -4.72
N THR A 137 -15.52 13.14 -5.32
CA THR A 137 -16.77 12.43 -5.08
C THR A 137 -17.27 11.93 -6.43
N ASP A 138 -17.39 10.62 -6.57
CA ASP A 138 -17.82 10.00 -7.82
C ASP A 138 -18.94 9.00 -7.49
N PRO A 139 -20.21 9.38 -7.71
CA PRO A 139 -21.34 8.48 -7.41
C PRO A 139 -21.55 7.42 -8.49
N ARG A 140 -21.04 7.64 -9.71
CA ARG A 140 -21.21 6.73 -10.84
C ARG A 140 -20.04 5.78 -10.94
N HIS A 141 -20.30 4.57 -11.46
CA HIS A 141 -19.26 3.56 -11.69
C HIS A 141 -18.33 3.30 -10.49
N ASN A 142 -18.87 3.49 -9.27
CA ASN A 142 -18.13 3.45 -8.04
C ASN A 142 -18.52 2.20 -7.24
N PHE A 143 -17.61 1.24 -7.16
CA PHE A 143 -17.82 -0.03 -6.44
C PHE A 143 -17.92 0.15 -4.92
N SER A 144 -17.55 1.33 -4.42
CA SER A 144 -17.51 1.61 -2.99
C SER A 144 -18.88 1.69 -2.35
N ILE A 145 -18.98 1.24 -1.10
CA ILE A 145 -20.21 1.35 -0.29
C ILE A 145 -20.69 2.80 -0.12
N TYR A 146 -19.79 3.77 -0.30
CA TYR A 146 -20.08 5.19 -0.16
C TYR A 146 -20.80 5.78 -1.37
N PHE A 147 -20.87 5.11 -2.52
CA PHE A 147 -21.44 5.71 -3.74
C PHE A 147 -22.89 6.17 -3.53
N TYR A 148 -23.70 5.39 -2.80
CA TYR A 148 -25.11 5.70 -2.61
C TYR A 148 -25.31 6.91 -1.70
N HIS A 149 -24.51 7.00 -0.63
CA HIS A 149 -24.47 8.20 0.21
C HIS A 149 -24.04 9.44 -0.58
N ILE A 150 -22.96 9.32 -1.37
CA ILE A 150 -22.47 10.41 -2.22
C ILE A 150 -23.55 10.83 -3.24
N TYR A 151 -24.29 9.86 -3.80
CA TYR A 151 -25.36 10.11 -4.75
C TYR A 151 -26.52 10.91 -4.13
N LEU A 152 -26.97 10.53 -2.93
CA LEU A 152 -28.08 11.23 -2.24
C LEU A 152 -27.72 12.66 -1.86
N HIS A 153 -26.44 12.93 -1.61
CA HIS A 153 -25.92 14.25 -1.28
C HIS A 153 -25.33 14.99 -2.49
N TYR A 154 -25.55 14.48 -3.71
CA TYR A 154 -25.01 15.09 -4.91
C TYR A 154 -25.68 16.45 -5.16
N GLY A 155 -24.91 17.54 -5.06
CA GLY A 155 -25.40 18.92 -5.21
C GLY A 155 -25.68 19.66 -3.91
N ASN A 156 -25.62 18.98 -2.75
CA ASN A 156 -25.62 19.63 -1.44
C ASN A 156 -24.19 19.70 -0.90
N ASP A 157 -23.86 20.77 -0.18
CA ASP A 157 -22.55 20.92 0.46
C ASP A 157 -22.36 19.89 1.59
N ILE A 158 -21.74 18.76 1.26
CA ILE A 158 -21.25 17.80 2.24
C ILE A 158 -20.19 18.51 3.09
N SER A 159 -20.43 18.56 4.41
CA SER A 159 -19.49 19.14 5.37
C SER A 159 -18.09 18.52 5.23
N VAL A 160 -17.05 19.34 5.41
CA VAL A 160 -15.65 18.87 5.45
C VAL A 160 -15.48 17.77 6.51
N VAL A 161 -16.24 17.83 7.60
CA VAL A 161 -16.21 16.83 8.67
C VAL A 161 -16.69 15.47 8.17
N GLU A 162 -17.79 15.41 7.42
CA GLU A 162 -18.30 14.14 6.85
C GLU A 162 -17.29 13.53 5.87
N LYS A 163 -16.65 14.37 5.05
CA LYS A 163 -15.57 13.92 4.15
C LYS A 163 -14.41 13.32 4.95
N LEU A 164 -13.97 13.96 6.03
CA LEU A 164 -12.88 13.48 6.90
C LEU A 164 -13.24 12.19 7.64
N VAL A 165 -14.47 12.05 8.14
CA VAL A 165 -14.92 10.84 8.82
C VAL A 165 -14.85 9.62 7.89
N SER A 166 -15.17 9.78 6.60
CA SER A 166 -15.06 8.68 5.62
C SER A 166 -13.63 8.17 5.40
N PHE A 167 -12.60 8.97 5.75
CA PHE A 167 -11.19 8.56 5.68
C PHE A 167 -10.71 7.83 6.93
N LEU A 168 -11.43 7.92 8.05
CA LEU A 168 -10.96 7.39 9.33
C LEU A 168 -10.83 5.85 9.33
N PRO A 169 -11.81 5.07 8.83
CA PRO A 169 -11.66 3.61 8.75
C PRO A 169 -10.47 3.20 7.87
N GLN A 170 -10.34 3.87 6.72
CA GLN A 170 -9.24 3.64 5.80
C GLN A 170 -7.88 3.92 6.46
N PHE A 171 -7.74 5.08 7.11
CA PHE A 171 -6.51 5.46 7.82
C PHE A 171 -6.17 4.49 8.95
N PHE A 172 -7.15 4.10 9.77
CA PHE A 172 -6.95 3.16 10.86
C PHE A 172 -6.45 1.79 10.36
N VAL A 173 -7.11 1.23 9.33
CA VAL A 173 -6.69 -0.04 8.73
C VAL A 173 -5.27 0.05 8.15
N GLN A 174 -4.92 1.17 7.49
CA GLN A 174 -3.57 1.39 7.01
C GLN A 174 -2.53 1.34 8.14
N LEU A 175 -2.77 2.07 9.24
CA LEU A 175 -1.84 2.07 10.38
C LEU A 175 -1.66 0.67 10.96
N VAL A 176 -2.75 -0.06 11.22
CA VAL A 176 -2.69 -1.42 11.79
C VAL A 176 -1.86 -2.34 10.89
N LEU A 177 -2.08 -2.31 9.57
CA LEU A 177 -1.34 -3.15 8.62
C LEU A 177 0.14 -2.77 8.52
N ILE A 178 0.47 -1.47 8.55
CA ILE A 178 1.86 -1.01 8.57
C ILE A 178 2.58 -1.58 9.80
N PHE A 179 2.01 -1.40 10.99
CA PHE A 179 2.66 -1.88 12.22
C PHE A 179 2.76 -3.39 12.30
N SER A 180 1.81 -4.10 11.68
CA SER A 180 1.78 -5.57 11.68
C SER A 180 2.79 -6.17 10.70
N PHE A 181 2.97 -5.55 9.53
CA PHE A 181 3.66 -6.17 8.40
C PHE A 181 4.87 -5.41 7.85
N ALA A 182 5.22 -4.22 8.37
CA ALA A 182 6.32 -3.41 7.82
C ALA A 182 7.65 -4.17 7.65
N ARG A 183 7.94 -5.18 8.48
CA ARG A 183 9.15 -6.01 8.37
C ARG A 183 9.21 -6.85 7.08
N ASP A 184 8.05 -7.23 6.55
CA ASP A 184 7.88 -7.93 5.28
C ASP A 184 7.34 -6.93 4.24
N LEU A 185 8.25 -6.11 3.68
CA LEU A 185 7.88 -4.96 2.87
C LEU A 185 7.00 -5.32 1.66
N PRO A 186 7.33 -6.29 0.78
CA PRO A 186 6.48 -6.64 -0.36
C PRO A 186 5.06 -7.04 0.07
N PHE A 187 4.96 -7.81 1.17
CA PHE A 187 3.67 -8.19 1.72
C PHE A 187 2.91 -6.99 2.29
N CYS A 188 3.59 -6.12 3.04
CA CYS A 188 3.03 -4.89 3.59
C CYS A 188 2.46 -3.99 2.48
N LEU A 189 3.24 -3.74 1.43
CA LEU A 189 2.81 -2.95 0.27
C LEU A 189 1.55 -3.55 -0.39
N PHE A 190 1.51 -4.88 -0.54
CA PHE A 190 0.35 -5.58 -1.09
C PHE A 190 -0.91 -5.40 -0.22
N VAL A 191 -0.84 -5.73 1.08
CA VAL A 191 -2.01 -5.64 1.97
C VAL A 191 -2.47 -4.20 2.19
N GLN A 192 -1.55 -3.24 2.23
CA GLN A 192 -1.88 -1.82 2.24
C GLN A 192 -2.63 -1.41 0.98
N THR A 193 -2.17 -1.84 -0.20
CA THR A 193 -2.81 -1.47 -1.46
C THR A 193 -4.22 -2.04 -1.57
N VAL A 194 -4.39 -3.33 -1.27
CA VAL A 194 -5.71 -3.99 -1.31
C VAL A 194 -6.68 -3.32 -0.32
N SER A 195 -6.23 -3.07 0.91
CA SER A 195 -7.07 -2.40 1.91
C SER A 195 -7.33 -0.93 1.58
N PHE A 196 -6.35 -0.21 1.03
CA PHE A 196 -6.52 1.18 0.61
C PHE A 196 -7.61 1.29 -0.45
N VAL A 197 -7.62 0.38 -1.42
CA VAL A 197 -8.65 0.31 -2.45
C VAL A 197 -9.99 -0.10 -1.84
N ALA A 198 -10.03 -1.16 -1.03
CA ALA A 198 -11.29 -1.67 -0.45
C ALA A 198 -12.02 -0.64 0.41
N PHE A 199 -11.29 0.17 1.18
CA PHE A 199 -11.86 1.20 2.06
C PHE A 199 -11.94 2.59 1.41
N ASN A 200 -11.58 2.74 0.12
CA ASN A 200 -11.65 4.04 -0.55
C ASN A 200 -13.10 4.48 -0.79
N LYS A 201 -13.36 5.79 -0.67
CA LYS A 201 -14.65 6.40 -1.04
C LYS A 201 -15.02 6.26 -2.51
N VAL A 202 -14.02 6.23 -3.39
CA VAL A 202 -14.20 6.09 -4.83
C VAL A 202 -13.35 4.92 -5.30
N ILE A 203 -14.00 3.85 -5.76
CA ILE A 203 -13.37 2.65 -6.28
C ILE A 203 -13.77 2.49 -7.74
N THR A 204 -12.79 2.54 -8.63
CA THR A 204 -12.95 2.22 -10.06
C THR A 204 -12.18 0.95 -10.40
N ALA A 205 -12.57 0.26 -11.47
CA ALA A 205 -11.92 -0.98 -11.91
C ALA A 205 -10.42 -0.82 -12.22
N GLN A 206 -9.96 0.40 -12.52
CA GLN A 206 -8.56 0.70 -12.78
C GLN A 206 -7.65 0.41 -11.58
N TYR A 207 -8.15 0.53 -10.34
CA TYR A 207 -7.36 0.25 -9.15
C TYR A 207 -6.95 -1.22 -9.03
N PHE A 208 -7.69 -2.14 -9.67
CA PHE A 208 -7.40 -3.57 -9.55
C PHE A 208 -6.04 -3.94 -10.14
N VAL A 209 -5.63 -3.22 -11.19
CA VAL A 209 -4.30 -3.36 -11.80
C VAL A 209 -3.20 -3.11 -10.77
N TRP A 210 -3.40 -2.15 -9.86
CA TRP A 210 -2.38 -1.73 -8.90
C TRP A 210 -1.99 -2.87 -7.95
N PHE A 211 -2.96 -3.52 -7.29
CA PHE A 211 -2.63 -4.65 -6.42
C PHE A 211 -2.30 -5.93 -7.21
N PHE A 212 -2.79 -6.10 -8.44
CA PHE A 212 -2.36 -7.24 -9.27
C PHE A 212 -0.89 -7.17 -9.68
N CYS A 213 -0.33 -5.99 -9.92
CA CYS A 213 1.12 -5.88 -10.16
C CYS A 213 1.94 -6.31 -8.91
N LEU A 214 1.36 -6.27 -7.70
CA LEU A 214 2.01 -6.68 -6.45
C LEU A 214 1.77 -8.16 -6.08
N LEU A 215 0.68 -8.76 -6.58
CA LEU A 215 0.30 -10.14 -6.24
C LEU A 215 1.41 -11.18 -6.53
N PRO A 216 2.07 -11.21 -7.71
CA PRO A 216 3.12 -12.20 -8.01
C PRO A 216 4.26 -12.22 -7.00
N LEU A 217 4.48 -11.12 -6.29
CA LEU A 217 5.59 -10.95 -5.34
C LEU A 217 5.30 -11.56 -3.98
N ILE A 218 4.05 -11.83 -3.65
CA ILE A 218 3.71 -12.44 -2.37
C ILE A 218 3.42 -13.94 -2.52
N LEU A 219 3.15 -14.40 -3.76
CA LEU A 219 2.81 -15.80 -4.04
C LEU A 219 3.87 -16.81 -3.56
N PRO A 220 5.19 -16.57 -3.71
CA PRO A 220 6.20 -17.55 -3.26
C PRO A 220 6.17 -17.81 -1.74
N TRP A 221 5.70 -16.85 -0.95
CA TRP A 221 5.63 -16.92 0.51
C TRP A 221 4.27 -17.34 1.05
N SER A 222 3.30 -17.52 0.15
CA SER A 222 1.96 -17.99 0.49
C SER A 222 1.92 -19.51 0.56
N LYS A 223 1.35 -20.05 1.64
CA LYS A 223 0.98 -21.48 1.75
C LYS A 223 -0.26 -21.82 0.91
N MET A 224 -0.95 -20.79 0.39
CA MET A 224 -2.19 -20.97 -0.35
C MET A 224 -1.91 -21.66 -1.69
N LYS A 225 -2.32 -22.92 -1.79
CA LYS A 225 -2.28 -23.65 -3.06
C LYS A 225 -3.39 -23.15 -3.99
N LEU A 226 -3.13 -23.16 -5.30
CA LEU A 226 -4.13 -22.87 -6.35
C LEU A 226 -5.26 -23.93 -6.46
N LYS A 227 -5.37 -24.84 -5.49
CA LYS A 227 -6.50 -25.74 -5.33
C LYS A 227 -7.73 -24.94 -4.83
N TRP A 228 -8.68 -25.61 -4.20
CA TRP A 228 -9.91 -25.02 -3.65
C TRP A 228 -9.70 -23.69 -2.91
N GLY A 229 -8.65 -23.54 -2.08
CA GLY A 229 -8.40 -22.28 -1.37
C GLY A 229 -8.17 -21.06 -2.30
N GLY A 230 -7.18 -21.15 -3.19
CA GLY A 230 -6.88 -20.08 -4.14
C GLY A 230 -7.97 -19.91 -5.20
N LEU A 231 -8.50 -21.01 -5.73
CA LEU A 231 -9.56 -20.98 -6.73
C LEU A 231 -10.84 -20.32 -6.18
N SER A 232 -11.23 -20.63 -4.94
CA SER A 232 -12.38 -19.98 -4.30
C SER A 232 -12.18 -18.48 -4.14
N CYS A 233 -10.97 -18.00 -3.81
CA CYS A 233 -10.70 -16.56 -3.75
C CYS A 233 -10.86 -15.89 -5.12
N ILE A 234 -10.37 -16.52 -6.19
CA ILE A 234 -10.49 -16.02 -7.56
C ILE A 234 -11.96 -15.98 -7.98
N LEU A 235 -12.69 -17.07 -7.78
CA LEU A 235 -14.11 -17.16 -8.15
C LEU A 235 -14.96 -16.17 -7.35
N LEU A 236 -14.69 -16.01 -6.05
CA LEU A 236 -15.38 -15.04 -5.21
C LEU A 236 -15.13 -13.59 -5.69
N TRP A 237 -13.88 -13.27 -6.04
CA TRP A 237 -13.51 -11.95 -6.53
C TRP A 237 -14.18 -11.61 -7.87
N ILE A 238 -14.11 -12.54 -8.85
CA ILE A 238 -14.75 -12.39 -10.16
C ILE A 238 -16.27 -12.31 -10.00
N GLY A 239 -16.84 -13.17 -9.15
CA GLY A 239 -18.28 -13.22 -8.88
C GLY A 239 -18.79 -11.91 -8.27
N ALA A 240 -18.11 -11.39 -7.25
CA ALA A 240 -18.50 -10.13 -6.60
C ALA A 240 -18.48 -8.94 -7.59
N GLN A 241 -17.48 -8.87 -8.47
CA GLN A 241 -17.40 -7.82 -9.48
C GLN A 241 -18.47 -7.96 -10.54
N THR A 242 -18.66 -9.16 -11.08
CA THR A 242 -19.66 -9.42 -12.12
C THR A 242 -21.07 -9.15 -11.58
N HIS A 243 -21.32 -9.49 -10.31
CA HIS A 243 -22.56 -9.17 -9.63
C HIS A 243 -22.79 -7.66 -9.53
N TRP A 244 -21.77 -6.87 -9.13
CA TRP A 244 -21.86 -5.41 -9.10
C TRP A 244 -22.09 -4.83 -10.50
N LEU A 245 -21.34 -5.30 -11.51
CA LEU A 245 -21.43 -4.86 -12.90
C LEU A 245 -22.82 -5.12 -13.50
N LEU A 246 -23.46 -6.24 -13.14
CA LEU A 246 -24.84 -6.52 -13.56
C LEU A 246 -25.81 -5.42 -13.12
N TRP A 247 -25.76 -5.04 -11.84
CA TRP A 247 -26.61 -3.96 -11.31
C TRP A 247 -26.25 -2.60 -11.89
N GLY A 248 -24.95 -2.32 -12.03
CA GLY A 248 -24.47 -1.09 -12.67
C GLY A 248 -24.94 -0.97 -14.12
N TYR A 249 -24.97 -2.07 -14.86
CA TYR A 249 -25.51 -2.10 -16.23
C TYR A 249 -27.00 -1.79 -16.28
N LEU A 250 -27.80 -2.39 -15.38
CA LEU A 250 -29.23 -2.14 -15.31
C LEU A 250 -29.55 -0.68 -14.94
N LEU A 251 -28.74 -0.08 -14.06
CA LEU A 251 -28.89 1.31 -13.68
C LEU A 251 -28.51 2.26 -14.82
N GLU A 252 -27.27 2.19 -15.31
CA GLU A 252 -26.68 3.19 -16.20
C GLU A 252 -27.15 3.04 -17.67
N PHE A 253 -27.31 1.80 -18.16
CA PHE A 253 -27.64 1.56 -19.57
C PHE A 253 -29.11 1.21 -19.81
N LYS A 254 -29.79 0.62 -18.82
CA LYS A 254 -31.23 0.29 -18.93
C LYS A 254 -32.14 1.26 -18.19
N GLY A 255 -31.59 2.22 -17.44
CA GLY A 255 -32.36 3.24 -16.72
C GLY A 255 -33.28 2.67 -15.64
N LYS A 256 -33.01 1.45 -15.14
CA LYS A 256 -33.82 0.84 -14.09
C LYS A 256 -33.40 1.39 -12.73
N ASN A 257 -34.38 1.71 -11.89
CA ASN A 257 -34.14 2.16 -10.52
C ASN A 257 -33.70 0.99 -9.61
N VAL A 258 -32.40 0.67 -9.63
CA VAL A 258 -31.79 -0.44 -8.85
C VAL A 258 -30.72 0.03 -7.86
N PHE A 259 -30.82 1.27 -7.36
CA PHE A 259 -29.81 1.88 -6.48
C PHE A 259 -29.54 1.06 -5.21
N LEU A 260 -30.59 0.53 -4.56
CA LEU A 260 -30.45 -0.27 -3.34
C LEU A 260 -29.75 -1.62 -3.60
N GLN A 261 -30.08 -2.28 -4.70
CA GLN A 261 -29.45 -3.53 -5.11
C GLN A 261 -27.97 -3.31 -5.47
N LEU A 262 -27.68 -2.21 -6.17
CA LEU A 262 -26.31 -1.81 -6.47
C LEU A 262 -25.51 -1.50 -5.19
N TRP A 263 -26.13 -0.85 -4.21
CA TRP A 263 -25.54 -0.60 -2.90
C TRP A 263 -25.27 -1.89 -2.13
N ALA A 264 -26.23 -2.81 -2.09
CA ALA A 264 -26.04 -4.13 -1.50
C ALA A 264 -24.92 -4.93 -2.20
N ALA A 265 -24.80 -4.82 -3.52
CA ALA A 265 -23.69 -5.40 -4.27
C ALA A 265 -22.34 -4.77 -3.89
N GLY A 266 -22.30 -3.46 -3.58
CA GLY A 266 -21.11 -2.78 -3.06
C GLY A 266 -20.67 -3.32 -1.69
N LEU A 267 -21.63 -3.57 -0.79
CA LEU A 267 -21.36 -4.23 0.50
C LEU A 267 -20.81 -5.64 0.32
N LEU A 268 -21.41 -6.43 -0.58
CA LEU A 268 -20.92 -7.77 -0.90
C LEU A 268 -19.51 -7.72 -1.50
N PHE A 269 -19.24 -6.75 -2.38
CA PHE A 269 -17.92 -6.53 -2.96
C PHE A 269 -16.88 -6.19 -1.90
N LEU A 270 -17.21 -5.30 -0.95
CA LEU A 270 -16.34 -5.00 0.19
C LEU A 270 -16.07 -6.26 1.04
N ALA A 271 -17.12 -7.01 1.39
CA ALA A 271 -16.99 -8.23 2.19
C ALA A 271 -16.12 -9.29 1.49
N ALA A 272 -16.28 -9.46 0.17
CA ALA A 272 -15.45 -10.35 -0.63
C ALA A 272 -13.97 -9.94 -0.61
N ASN A 273 -13.66 -8.65 -0.80
CA ASN A 273 -12.28 -8.16 -0.75
C ASN A 273 -11.64 -8.33 0.64
N ILE A 274 -12.39 -8.04 1.72
CA ILE A 274 -11.92 -8.24 3.09
C ILE A 274 -11.67 -9.73 3.36
N PHE A 275 -12.60 -10.60 2.98
CA PHE A 275 -12.45 -12.05 3.14
C PHE A 275 -11.20 -12.57 2.42
N ILE A 276 -10.99 -12.17 1.16
CA ILE A 276 -9.81 -12.56 0.39
C ILE A 276 -8.53 -12.03 1.05
N LEU A 277 -8.53 -10.78 1.50
CA LEU A 277 -7.38 -10.19 2.18
C LEU A 277 -7.03 -10.95 3.46
N VAL A 278 -8.02 -11.28 4.29
CA VAL A 278 -7.84 -12.07 5.51
C VAL A 278 -7.33 -13.47 5.18
N MET A 279 -7.88 -14.12 4.16
CA MET A 279 -7.40 -15.43 3.70
C MET A 279 -5.93 -15.40 3.28
N ILE A 280 -5.52 -14.37 2.54
CA ILE A 280 -4.12 -14.18 2.13
C ILE A 280 -3.24 -13.97 3.37
N ILE A 281 -3.64 -13.12 4.31
CA ILE A 281 -2.91 -12.86 5.57
C ILE A 281 -2.74 -14.14 6.38
N CYS A 282 -3.80 -14.92 6.59
CA CYS A 282 -3.75 -16.16 7.36
C CYS A 282 -2.87 -17.24 6.72
N GLN A 283 -2.70 -17.21 5.39
CA GLN A 283 -1.90 -18.18 4.64
C GLN A 283 -0.48 -17.69 4.34
N HIS A 284 -0.14 -16.45 4.67
CA HIS A 284 1.17 -15.86 4.42
C HIS A 284 2.19 -16.28 5.48
N ASN A 285 3.40 -16.62 5.05
CA ASN A 285 4.53 -16.77 5.97
C ASN A 285 5.33 -15.47 5.94
N CYS A 286 5.24 -14.70 7.02
CA CYS A 286 6.03 -13.48 7.17
C CYS A 286 7.52 -13.82 7.11
N SER A 287 8.25 -13.18 6.19
CA SER A 287 9.70 -13.25 6.12
C SER A 287 10.24 -11.83 6.02
N SER A 288 11.23 -11.49 6.84
CA SER A 288 11.95 -10.23 6.63
C SER A 288 12.70 -10.27 5.31
N VAL A 289 12.67 -9.14 4.59
CA VAL A 289 13.43 -8.98 3.33
C VAL A 289 14.94 -8.96 3.61
N PHE A 290 15.33 -8.34 4.72
CA PHE A 290 16.71 -8.17 5.14
C PHE A 290 17.04 -9.09 6.32
N LYS A 291 18.27 -9.61 6.32
CA LYS A 291 18.82 -10.31 7.49
C LYS A 291 19.27 -9.25 8.50
N ALA A 292 18.86 -9.38 9.76
CA ALA A 292 19.39 -8.52 10.83
C ALA A 292 20.89 -8.80 10.97
N LEU A 293 21.70 -7.76 11.21
CA LEU A 293 23.10 -7.97 11.56
C LEU A 293 23.13 -8.66 12.94
N GLU A 294 23.58 -9.91 13.00
CA GLU A 294 23.89 -10.55 14.27
C GLU A 294 25.05 -9.76 14.89
N ASN A 295 24.78 -9.05 15.99
CA ASN A 295 25.84 -8.56 16.87
C ASN A 295 26.58 -9.81 17.35
N THR A 296 27.70 -10.11 16.72
CA THR A 296 28.63 -11.12 17.19
C THR A 296 29.16 -10.61 18.52
N ASP A 297 28.73 -11.24 19.60
CA ASP A 297 29.23 -10.96 20.93
C ASP A 297 30.76 -11.17 20.92
N PRO A 298 31.60 -10.20 21.32
CA PRO A 298 33.06 -10.32 21.23
C PRO A 298 33.66 -11.44 22.09
N LYS A 299 32.85 -12.19 22.83
CA LYS A 299 33.30 -13.18 23.82
C LYS A 299 33.57 -14.58 23.27
N HIS A 300 33.38 -14.82 21.97
CA HIS A 300 33.65 -16.12 21.37
C HIS A 300 34.64 -16.09 20.19
N ILE A 301 35.68 -15.26 20.28
CA ILE A 301 36.92 -15.51 19.51
C ILE A 301 37.69 -16.61 20.26
N THR A 302 37.27 -17.86 20.04
CA THR A 302 38.12 -19.02 20.31
C THR A 302 39.39 -18.86 19.49
N LYS A 303 40.54 -18.83 20.18
CA LYS A 303 41.85 -19.17 19.63
C LYS A 303 41.68 -20.46 18.81
N LEU A 304 41.80 -20.36 17.49
CA LEU A 304 42.37 -21.46 16.72
C LEU A 304 43.88 -21.21 16.73
N GLU A 305 44.58 -22.12 17.41
CA GLU A 305 46.01 -22.39 17.20
C GLU A 305 46.26 -22.91 15.78
#